data_AF-A0A6B1KQX2-F1
#
_entry.id   AF-A0A6B1KQX2-F1
#
_cell.length_a   1.000
_cell.length_b   1.000
_cell.length_c   1.000
_cell.angle_alpha   90.00
_cell.angle_beta   90.00
_cell.angle_gamma   90.00
#
_symmetry.space_group_name_H-M   'P 1'
#
loop_
_entity.id
_entity.type
_entity.pdbx_description
1 polymer ?
#
loop_
_entity_poly.entity_id
_entity_poly.type
_entity_poly.pdbx_seq_one_letter_code
_entity_poly.pdbx_strand_id
1 'polypeptide(L)'
;MTAATRNDVPVALEGNGVELRLMPIGGGMSVGYVSLPQGTDMGPALKGQPDDACQCPHWGYLLKGRIRMRTASGEEEYEAGQAYYWGPGHVPVALEDSEFVEFSPSEDFQQVIDHVVAQAG
;
A
#
# COMPACT_ATOMS: atom_id res chain seq x y z
N MET A 1 -18.02 16.02 0.06
CA MET A 1 -16.95 16.08 -0.96
C MET A 1 -15.68 16.42 -0.22
N THR A 2 -14.64 15.61 -0.38
CA THR A 2 -13.42 15.67 0.43
C THR A 2 -12.22 15.59 -0.50
N ALA A 3 -11.18 16.37 -0.22
CA ALA A 3 -9.89 16.30 -0.88
C ALA A 3 -8.81 16.48 0.19
N ALA A 4 -7.65 15.86 0.00
CA ALA A 4 -6.53 15.96 0.92
C ALA A 4 -5.22 15.86 0.16
N THR A 5 -4.29 16.75 0.47
CA THR A 5 -2.88 16.61 0.07
C THR A 5 -2.19 15.61 0.99
N ARG A 6 -0.99 15.14 0.61
CA ARG A 6 -0.21 14.23 1.46
C ARG A 6 -0.06 14.74 2.90
N ASN A 7 0.17 16.03 3.08
CA ASN A 7 0.44 16.62 4.39
C ASN A 7 -0.83 16.81 5.24
N ASP A 8 -2.01 16.76 4.62
CA ASP A 8 -3.29 16.78 5.34
C ASP A 8 -3.63 15.39 5.91
N VAL A 9 -3.01 14.32 5.39
CA VAL A 9 -3.27 12.94 5.78
C VAL A 9 -2.32 12.51 6.91
N PRO A 10 -2.84 12.01 8.04
CA PRO A 10 -2.02 11.58 9.17
C PRO A 10 -1.22 10.31 8.83
N VAL A 11 -0.05 10.16 9.46
CA VAL A 11 0.77 8.96 9.38
C VAL A 11 0.07 7.83 10.12
N ALA A 12 -0.16 6.71 9.44
CA ALA A 12 -0.74 5.50 10.00
C ALA A 12 0.34 4.46 10.33
N LEU A 13 1.42 4.42 9.54
CA LEU A 13 2.56 3.55 9.74
C LEU A 13 3.85 4.23 9.28
N GLU A 14 4.90 4.13 10.09
CA GLU A 14 6.25 4.59 9.73
C GLU A 14 7.33 3.68 10.31
N GLY A 15 8.42 3.47 9.56
CA GLY A 15 9.57 2.70 10.02
C GLY A 15 10.55 2.36 8.90
N ASN A 16 11.86 2.42 9.17
CA ASN A 16 12.93 2.12 8.19
C ASN A 16 12.78 2.85 6.84
N GLY A 17 12.20 4.06 6.84
CA GLY A 17 11.93 4.86 5.65
C GLY A 17 10.62 4.52 4.92
N VAL A 18 9.93 3.45 5.30
CA VAL A 18 8.53 3.20 4.89
C VAL A 18 7.64 4.21 5.59
N GLU A 19 6.74 4.84 4.85
CA GLU A 19 5.68 5.70 5.39
C GLU A 19 4.36 5.38 4.67
N LEU A 20 3.31 5.13 5.42
CA LEU A 20 1.93 5.12 4.96
C LEU A 20 1.14 6.18 5.72
N ARG A 21 0.50 7.07 4.98
CA ARG A 21 -0.50 8.01 5.49
C ARG A 21 -1.87 7.59 5.03
N LEU A 22 -2.86 7.58 5.93
CA LEU A 22 -4.20 7.08 5.64
C LEU A 22 -5.28 8.00 6.20
N MET A 23 -6.32 8.26 5.40
CA MET A 23 -7.52 8.97 5.86
C MET A 23 -8.76 8.54 5.08
N PRO A 24 -9.93 8.38 5.70
CA PRO A 24 -11.20 8.26 4.99
C PRO A 24 -11.43 9.45 4.05
N ILE A 25 -11.71 9.20 2.77
CA ILE A 25 -11.97 10.24 1.77
C ILE A 25 -13.46 10.32 1.36
N GLY A 26 -14.27 9.36 1.82
CA GLY A 26 -15.71 9.31 1.61
C GLY A 26 -16.14 8.12 0.75
N GLY A 27 -17.45 7.80 0.76
CA GLY A 27 -17.99 6.68 -0.02
C GLY A 27 -17.51 5.30 0.43
N GLY A 28 -17.09 5.14 1.69
CA GLY A 28 -16.51 3.90 2.20
C GLY A 28 -15.07 3.65 1.76
N MET A 29 -14.41 4.65 1.17
CA MET A 29 -13.03 4.58 0.70
C MET A 29 -12.10 5.45 1.56
N SER A 30 -10.86 4.99 1.70
CA SER A 30 -9.75 5.77 2.25
C SER A 30 -8.77 6.13 1.15
N VAL A 31 -8.07 7.26 1.30
CA VAL A 31 -6.88 7.59 0.52
C VAL A 31 -5.63 7.22 1.30
N GLY A 32 -4.70 6.53 0.63
CA GLY A 32 -3.37 6.18 1.10
C GLY A 32 -2.31 6.97 0.34
N TYR A 33 -1.40 7.63 1.05
CA TYR A 33 -0.16 8.14 0.47
C TYR A 33 1.00 7.29 0.99
N VAL A 34 1.72 6.63 0.08
CA VAL A 34 2.72 5.63 0.44
C VAL A 34 4.10 6.05 -0.07
N SER A 35 5.11 5.77 0.73
CA SER A 35 6.52 5.87 0.36
C SER A 35 7.24 4.59 0.77
N LEU A 36 7.91 3.95 -0.18
CA LEU A 36 8.69 2.73 0.04
C LEU A 36 10.12 2.96 -0.46
N PRO A 37 11.14 2.89 0.40
CA PRO A 37 12.54 2.91 -0.03
C PRO A 37 12.86 1.73 -0.94
N GLN A 38 13.83 1.90 -1.83
CA GLN A 38 14.36 0.80 -2.65
C GLN A 38 14.72 -0.41 -1.78
N GLY A 39 14.32 -1.60 -2.22
CA GLY A 39 14.59 -2.86 -1.53
C GLY A 39 13.58 -3.18 -0.42
N THR A 40 12.58 -2.34 -0.19
CA THR A 40 11.48 -2.67 0.74
C THR A 40 10.74 -3.90 0.23
N ASP A 41 10.70 -4.96 1.04
CA ASP A 41 9.86 -6.13 0.85
C ASP A 41 8.80 -6.15 1.96
N MET A 42 7.51 -6.06 1.58
CA MET A 42 6.39 -6.09 2.53
C MET A 42 5.94 -7.51 2.91
N GLY A 43 6.50 -8.55 2.29
CA GLY A 43 6.18 -9.95 2.58
C GLY A 43 6.29 -10.33 4.06
N PRO A 44 7.38 -9.98 4.78
CA PRO A 44 7.48 -10.24 6.21
C PRO A 44 6.36 -9.61 7.03
N ALA A 45 5.92 -8.40 6.68
CA ALA A 45 4.86 -7.69 7.39
C ALA A 45 3.46 -8.29 7.15
N LEU A 46 3.28 -9.03 6.06
CA LEU A 46 2.01 -9.66 5.65
C LEU A 46 1.91 -11.11 6.11
N LYS A 47 2.95 -11.68 6.74
CA LYS A 47 2.93 -13.02 7.31
C LYS A 47 1.74 -13.22 8.25
N GLY A 48 0.99 -14.30 8.05
CA GLY A 48 -0.21 -14.63 8.83
C GLY A 48 -1.53 -14.13 8.24
N GLN A 49 -1.49 -13.23 7.25
CA GLN A 49 -2.66 -12.96 6.41
C GLN A 49 -2.97 -14.18 5.53
N PRO A 50 -4.18 -14.27 4.94
CA PRO A 50 -4.45 -15.25 3.89
C PRO A 50 -3.37 -15.17 2.80
N ASP A 51 -2.78 -16.33 2.49
CA ASP A 51 -1.66 -16.51 1.54
C ASP A 51 -0.40 -15.67 1.83
N ASP A 52 -0.22 -15.20 3.08
CA ASP A 52 0.83 -14.28 3.49
C ASP A 52 0.87 -13.00 2.61
N ALA A 53 -0.29 -12.55 2.13
CA ALA A 53 -0.43 -11.47 1.17
C ALA A 53 -1.50 -10.45 1.56
N CYS A 54 -1.41 -9.23 1.00
CA CYS A 54 -2.41 -8.20 1.21
C CYS A 54 -3.71 -8.60 0.51
N GLN A 55 -4.82 -8.60 1.26
CA GLN A 55 -6.14 -8.94 0.75
C GLN A 55 -7.01 -7.72 0.44
N CYS A 56 -6.54 -6.51 0.79
CA CYS A 56 -7.24 -5.28 0.48
C CYS A 56 -7.07 -4.95 -1.01
N PRO A 57 -8.13 -4.65 -1.78
CA PRO A 57 -7.96 -4.17 -3.15
C PRO A 57 -7.53 -2.70 -3.17
N HIS A 58 -6.56 -2.35 -4.02
CA HIS A 58 -6.05 -0.98 -4.15
C HIS A 58 -6.22 -0.46 -5.59
N TRP A 59 -6.71 0.77 -5.72
CA TRP A 59 -6.70 1.53 -6.97
C TRP A 59 -5.81 2.75 -6.79
N GLY A 60 -4.88 2.99 -7.70
CA GLY A 60 -3.94 4.08 -7.46
C GLY A 60 -3.18 4.56 -8.67
N TYR A 61 -2.21 5.40 -8.40
CA TYR A 61 -1.30 5.98 -9.37
C TYR A 61 0.12 6.01 -8.80
N LEU A 62 1.06 5.44 -9.56
CA LEU A 62 2.47 5.41 -9.18
C LEU A 62 3.13 6.73 -9.61
N LEU A 63 3.49 7.55 -8.62
CA LEU A 63 4.05 8.90 -8.84
C LEU A 63 5.55 8.84 -9.15
N LYS A 64 6.25 7.88 -8.53
CA LYS A 64 7.70 7.71 -8.62
C LYS A 64 8.06 6.23 -8.45
N GLY A 65 9.15 5.82 -9.09
CA GLY A 65 9.82 4.55 -8.86
C GLY A 65 9.20 3.38 -9.63
N ARG A 66 9.54 2.18 -9.17
CA ARG A 66 9.12 0.90 -9.74
C ARG A 66 8.82 -0.10 -8.63
N ILE A 67 7.69 -0.78 -8.76
CA ILE A 67 7.23 -1.75 -7.78
C ILE A 67 6.93 -3.07 -8.49
N ARG A 68 7.35 -4.17 -7.87
CA ARG A 68 6.94 -5.51 -8.25
C ARG A 68 5.87 -6.01 -7.29
N MET A 69 4.78 -6.53 -7.85
CA MET A 69 3.78 -7.30 -7.12
C MET A 69 4.08 -8.78 -7.29
N ARG A 70 4.26 -9.49 -6.17
CA ARG A 70 4.22 -10.96 -6.17
C ARG A 70 2.80 -11.39 -5.88
N THR A 71 2.25 -12.27 -6.71
CA THR A 71 0.92 -12.84 -6.58
C THR A 71 0.97 -14.35 -6.78
N ALA A 72 -0.13 -15.05 -6.51
CA ALA A 72 -0.23 -16.49 -6.76
C ALA A 72 -0.07 -16.87 -8.25
N SER A 73 -0.36 -15.95 -9.17
CA SER A 73 -0.25 -16.17 -10.62
C SER A 73 1.12 -15.79 -11.20
N GLY A 74 1.99 -15.16 -10.41
CA GLY A 74 3.33 -14.76 -10.83
C GLY A 74 3.73 -13.38 -10.33
N GLU A 75 4.77 -12.83 -10.94
CA GLU A 75 5.26 -11.48 -10.64
C GLU A 75 4.85 -10.51 -11.74
N GLU A 76 4.42 -9.32 -11.36
CA GLU A 76 4.10 -8.21 -12.26
C GLU A 76 4.82 -6.94 -11.80
N GLU A 77 5.31 -6.14 -12.74
CA GLU A 77 6.00 -4.89 -12.44
C GLU A 77 5.22 -3.68 -12.93
N TYR A 78 5.29 -2.61 -12.14
CA TYR A 78 4.62 -1.33 -12.34
C TYR A 78 5.63 -0.20 -12.22
N GLU A 79 5.46 0.85 -13.01
CA GLU A 79 6.37 2.00 -13.08
C GLU A 79 5.66 3.34 -12.98
N ALA A 80 6.41 4.37 -12.61
CA ALA A 80 5.91 5.74 -12.48
C ALA A 80 5.16 6.19 -13.73
N GLY A 81 4.02 6.86 -13.53
CA GLY A 81 3.14 7.31 -14.60
C GLY A 81 1.93 6.39 -14.85
N GLN A 82 1.88 5.21 -14.24
CA GLN A 82 0.79 4.26 -14.40
C GLN A 82 -0.29 4.43 -13.34
N ALA A 83 -1.56 4.38 -13.78
CA ALA A 83 -2.69 4.05 -12.92
C ALA A 83 -2.80 2.53 -12.81
N TYR A 84 -3.22 2.02 -11.66
CA TYR A 84 -3.29 0.59 -11.40
C TYR A 84 -4.54 0.15 -10.66
N TYR A 85 -4.80 -1.15 -10.76
CA TYR A 85 -5.64 -1.90 -9.84
C TYR A 85 -4.83 -3.11 -9.36
N TRP A 86 -4.66 -3.24 -8.05
CA TRP A 86 -4.04 -4.41 -7.41
C TRP A 86 -5.12 -5.13 -6.62
N GLY A 87 -5.52 -6.30 -7.12
CA GLY A 87 -6.52 -7.14 -6.47
C GLY A 87 -5.98 -7.87 -5.24
N PRO A 88 -6.85 -8.51 -4.44
CA PRO A 88 -6.44 -9.30 -3.29
C PRO A 88 -5.39 -10.37 -3.63
N GLY A 89 -4.48 -10.66 -2.70
CA GLY A 89 -3.43 -11.66 -2.86
C GLY A 89 -2.14 -11.11 -3.49
N HIS A 90 -1.75 -9.88 -3.16
CA HIS A 90 -0.51 -9.27 -3.65
C HIS A 90 0.48 -8.94 -2.52
N VAL A 91 1.77 -8.99 -2.86
CA VAL A 91 2.88 -8.60 -1.98
C VAL A 91 3.77 -7.59 -2.70
N PRO A 92 3.80 -6.31 -2.27
CA PRO A 92 4.63 -5.29 -2.87
C PRO A 92 6.11 -5.45 -2.51
N VAL A 93 6.97 -5.28 -3.52
CA VAL A 93 8.42 -5.17 -3.40
C VAL A 93 8.88 -3.93 -4.18
N ALA A 94 9.51 -2.97 -3.50
CA ALA A 94 10.02 -1.75 -4.12
C ALA A 94 11.36 -2.01 -4.82
N LEU A 95 11.37 -1.96 -6.15
CA LEU A 95 12.59 -2.13 -6.96
C LEU A 95 13.44 -0.84 -6.98
N GLU A 96 12.78 0.30 -6.78
CA GLU A 96 13.34 1.66 -6.67
C GLU A 96 12.62 2.41 -5.54
N ASP A 97 13.15 3.56 -5.10
CA ASP A 97 12.43 4.46 -4.21
C ASP A 97 11.10 4.85 -4.85
N SER A 98 10.01 4.42 -4.23
CA SER A 98 8.68 4.48 -4.81
C SER A 98 7.73 5.33 -3.99
N GLU A 99 6.92 6.13 -4.68
CA GLU A 99 5.87 6.94 -4.08
C GLU A 99 4.59 6.79 -4.89
N PHE A 100 3.47 6.58 -4.21
CA PHE A 100 2.17 6.41 -4.87
C PHE A 100 1.04 6.93 -4.00
N VAL A 101 -0.06 7.26 -4.67
CA VAL A 101 -1.35 7.56 -4.05
C VAL A 101 -2.33 6.48 -4.45
N GLU A 102 -3.10 6.00 -3.48
CA GLU A 102 -4.06 4.93 -3.69
C GLU A 102 -5.34 5.11 -2.90
N PHE A 103 -6.34 4.35 -3.30
CA PHE A 103 -7.65 4.33 -2.72
C PHE A 103 -8.05 2.89 -2.51
N SER A 104 -8.57 2.61 -1.31
CA SER A 104 -8.99 1.26 -0.94
C SER A 104 -10.22 1.31 -0.02
N PRO A 105 -11.01 0.23 0.08
CA PRO A 105 -12.13 0.18 1.01
C PRO A 105 -11.63 0.40 2.42
N SER A 106 -12.26 1.32 3.16
CA SER A 106 -11.74 1.78 4.45
C SER A 106 -11.63 0.65 5.48
N GLU A 107 -12.61 -0.25 5.52
CA GLU A 107 -12.63 -1.37 6.47
C GLU A 107 -11.52 -2.39 6.16
N ASP A 108 -11.37 -2.77 4.89
CA ASP A 108 -10.35 -3.73 4.45
C ASP A 108 -8.95 -3.18 4.66
N PHE A 109 -8.72 -1.89 4.36
CA PHE A 109 -7.41 -1.29 4.54
C PHE A 109 -7.05 -1.21 6.02
N GLN A 110 -8.00 -0.82 6.89
CA GLN A 110 -7.77 -0.78 8.33
C GLN A 110 -7.35 -2.15 8.88
N GLN A 111 -8.00 -3.24 8.45
CA GLN A 111 -7.62 -4.59 8.87
C GLN A 111 -6.17 -4.95 8.50
N VAL A 112 -5.72 -4.56 7.30
CA VAL A 112 -4.33 -4.77 6.88
C VAL A 112 -3.38 -3.95 7.74
N ILE A 113 -3.71 -2.69 8.05
CA ILE A 113 -2.86 -1.84 8.89
C ILE A 113 -2.75 -2.38 10.31
N ASP A 114 -3.88 -2.76 10.92
CA ASP A 114 -3.90 -3.33 12.26
C ASP A 114 -3.04 -4.59 12.34
N HIS A 115 -3.10 -5.46 11.32
CA HIS A 115 -2.24 -6.64 11.22
C HIS A 115 -0.76 -6.27 11.15
N VAL A 116 -0.38 -5.37 10.23
CA VAL A 116 1.02 -4.99 10.04
C VAL A 116 1.60 -4.33 11.29
N VAL A 117 0.83 -3.46 11.94
CA VAL A 117 1.24 -2.81 13.19
C VAL A 117 1.44 -3.84 14.31
N ALA A 118 0.57 -4.85 14.40
CA ALA A 118 0.71 -5.93 15.39
C ALA A 118 1.94 -6.82 15.15
N GLN A 119 2.45 -6.93 13.92
CA GLN A 119 3.69 -7.66 13.60
C GLN A 119 4.96 -6.85 13.90
N ALA A 120 4.86 -5.53 14.03
CA ALA A 120 6.00 -4.65 14.28
C ALA A 120 6.36 -4.51 15.78
N GLY A 121 5.52 -5.03 16.68
CA GLY A 121 5.74 -5.08 18.13
C GLY A 121 6.29 -6.42 18.61
#